data_AF-A0A7L8D1H9-F1
#
_entry.id   AF-A0A7L8D1H9-F1
#
_cell.length_a   1.000
_cell.length_b   1.000
_cell.length_c   1.000
_cell.angle_alpha   90.00
_cell.angle_beta   90.00
_cell.angle_gamma   90.00
#
_symmetry.space_group_name_H-M   'P 1'
#
loop_
_entity.id
_entity.type
_entity.pdbx_description
1 polymer ?
#
loop_
_entity_poly.entity_id
_entity_poly.type
_entity_poly.pdbx_seq_one_letter_code
_entity_poly.pdbx_strand_id
1 'polypeptide(L)'
;MTIITDKRESTTTARTPLVQWKVVPHSPALVLIGYCGDVPSAIIERDNGQRYRLVSCRGAELGSFETISEAQAFFEEGLRS
;
A
#
# COMPACT_ATOMS: atom_id res chain seq x y z
N MET A 1 -15.06 45.29 1.58
CA MET A 1 -15.03 44.02 2.33
C MET A 1 -15.27 42.91 1.31
N THR A 2 -14.23 42.18 0.94
CA THR A 2 -14.28 41.20 -0.16
C THR A 2 -14.29 39.80 0.44
N ILE A 3 -15.38 39.06 0.24
CA ILE A 3 -15.51 37.67 0.67
C ILE A 3 -14.94 36.80 -0.45
N ILE A 4 -13.83 36.12 -0.18
CA ILE A 4 -13.28 35.09 -1.07
C ILE A 4 -14.00 33.78 -0.71
N THR A 5 -14.94 33.36 -1.55
CA THR A 5 -15.56 32.04 -1.42
C THR A 5 -14.65 31.01 -2.09
N ASP A 6 -13.83 30.34 -1.28
CA ASP A 6 -13.10 29.14 -1.69
C ASP A 6 -14.13 28.04 -2.01
N LYS A 7 -14.40 27.83 -3.30
CA LYS A 7 -15.11 26.64 -3.78
C LYS A 7 -14.13 25.46 -3.76
N ARG A 8 -13.79 24.97 -2.57
CA ARG A 8 -13.27 23.60 -2.45
C ARG A 8 -14.40 22.64 -2.78
N GLU A 9 -14.47 22.25 -4.05
CA GLU A 9 -15.11 21.00 -4.45
C GLU A 9 -14.46 19.85 -3.67
N SER A 10 -15.05 19.53 -2.52
CA SER A 10 -14.72 18.35 -1.74
C SER A 10 -15.57 17.20 -2.26
N THR A 11 -15.21 16.66 -3.42
CA THR A 11 -15.82 15.44 -3.97
C THR A 11 -14.76 14.48 -4.48
N THR A 12 -13.77 14.19 -3.64
CA THR A 12 -13.13 12.88 -3.72
C THR A 12 -13.76 12.04 -2.62
N THR A 13 -14.78 11.24 -2.97
CA THR A 13 -15.23 10.15 -2.10
C THR A 13 -14.00 9.34 -1.77
N ALA A 14 -13.53 9.37 -0.52
CA ALA A 14 -12.45 8.53 -0.07
C ALA A 14 -12.90 7.09 -0.29
N ARG A 15 -12.46 6.48 -1.40
CA ARG A 15 -12.73 5.09 -1.68
C ARG A 15 -12.01 4.31 -0.60
N THR A 16 -12.76 3.45 0.11
CA THR A 16 -12.15 2.53 1.06
C THR A 16 -11.03 1.78 0.33
N PRO A 17 -9.79 1.83 0.82
CA PRO A 17 -8.68 1.11 0.18
C PRO A 17 -9.03 -0.38 0.16
N LEU A 18 -8.81 -1.03 -1.00
CA LEU A 18 -9.08 -2.46 -1.18
C LEU A 18 -8.19 -3.31 -0.26
N VAL A 19 -7.04 -2.76 0.12
CA VAL A 19 -6.03 -3.43 0.93
C VAL A 19 -5.71 -2.55 2.13
N GLN A 20 -5.78 -3.14 3.33
CA GLN A 20 -5.30 -2.50 4.54
C GLN A 20 -3.86 -2.92 4.81
N TRP A 21 -2.93 -1.96 4.82
CA TRP A 21 -1.53 -2.23 5.10
C TRP A 21 -1.21 -1.96 6.57
N LYS A 22 -0.62 -2.95 7.25
CA LYS A 22 -0.23 -2.86 8.66
C LYS A 22 1.26 -3.12 8.79
N VAL A 23 1.95 -2.32 9.58
CA VAL A 23 3.36 -2.53 9.92
C VAL A 23 3.47 -3.70 10.90
N VAL A 24 4.45 -4.59 10.67
CA VAL A 24 4.77 -5.66 11.63
C VAL A 24 5.60 -5.07 12.77
N PRO A 25 5.06 -5.02 14.01
CA PRO A 25 5.82 -4.51 15.14
C PRO A 25 6.99 -5.43 15.47
N HIS A 26 8.07 -4.84 15.99
CA HIS A 26 9.27 -5.56 16.46
C HIS A 26 10.03 -6.38 15.40
N SER A 27 9.69 -6.25 14.12
CA SER A 27 10.52 -6.78 13.06
C SER A 27 11.82 -5.97 12.96
N PRO A 28 13.00 -6.62 12.90
CA PRO A 28 14.28 -5.92 12.72
C PRO A 28 14.39 -5.25 11.34
N ALA A 29 13.55 -5.67 10.38
CA ALA A 29 13.38 -5.04 9.08
C ALA A 29 12.00 -4.37 8.97
N LEU A 30 11.89 -3.29 8.19
CA LEU A 30 10.59 -2.68 7.89
C LEU A 30 9.76 -3.66 7.04
N VAL A 31 8.70 -4.20 7.63
CA VAL A 31 7.78 -5.16 7.01
C VAL A 31 6.35 -4.65 7.14
N LEU A 32 5.61 -4.69 6.03
CA LEU A 32 4.19 -4.35 5.93
C LEU A 32 3.42 -5.58 5.47
N ILE A 33 2.27 -5.85 6.07
CA ILE A 33 1.33 -6.89 5.64
C ILE A 33 0.09 -6.22 5.09
N GLY A 34 -0.27 -6.58 3.86
CA GLY A 34 -1.49 -6.15 3.17
C GLY A 34 -2.62 -7.15 3.39
N TYR A 35 -3.75 -6.65 3.88
CA TYR A 35 -4.95 -7.43 4.15
C TYR A 35 -6.08 -7.07 3.20
N CYS A 36 -6.67 -8.07 2.54
CA CYS A 36 -7.91 -7.92 1.77
C CYS A 36 -9.07 -8.33 2.70
N GLY A 37 -9.74 -7.35 3.30
CA GLY A 37 -10.61 -7.61 4.45
C GLY A 37 -9.76 -8.09 5.64
N ASP A 38 -10.08 -9.26 6.20
CA ASP A 38 -9.33 -9.86 7.32
C ASP A 38 -8.28 -10.89 6.88
N VAL A 39 -8.13 -11.13 5.57
CA VAL A 39 -7.21 -12.15 5.04
C VAL A 39 -5.87 -11.51 4.65
N PRO A 40 -4.72 -11.99 5.20
CA PRO A 40 -3.41 -11.54 4.75
C PRO A 40 -3.15 -12.03 3.31
N SER A 41 -2.82 -11.09 2.42
CA SER A 41 -2.69 -11.37 0.98
C SER A 41 -1.30 -11.07 0.43
N ALA A 42 -0.61 -10.08 0.98
CA ALA A 42 0.73 -9.69 0.54
C ALA A 42 1.60 -9.17 1.68
N ILE A 43 2.91 -9.18 1.46
CA ILE A 43 3.95 -8.69 2.36
C ILE A 43 4.84 -7.76 1.54
N ILE A 44 5.14 -6.57 2.05
CA ILE A 44 6.19 -5.70 1.54
C ILE A 44 7.31 -5.71 2.57
N GLU A 45 8.51 -6.04 2.14
CA GLU A 45 9.70 -6.06 2.99
C GLU A 45 10.84 -5.30 2.31
N ARG A 46 11.70 -4.69 3.12
CA ARG A 46 12.89 -4.02 2.60
C ARG A 46 14.00 -5.03 2.32
N ASP A 47 14.52 -4.99 1.11
CA ASP A 47 15.72 -5.69 0.67
C ASP A 47 16.99 -4.93 1.14
N ASN A 48 18.08 -5.67 1.38
CA ASN A 48 19.43 -5.17 1.65
C ASN A 48 19.92 -4.15 0.59
N GLY A 49 19.37 -4.19 -0.63
CA GLY A 49 19.65 -3.27 -1.74
C GLY A 49 18.90 -1.94 -1.71
N GLN A 50 18.30 -1.54 -0.57
CA GLN A 50 17.46 -0.32 -0.43
C GLN A 50 16.10 -0.35 -1.16
N ARG A 51 15.78 -1.43 -1.87
CA ARG A 51 14.50 -1.62 -2.57
C ARG A 51 13.46 -2.29 -1.66
N TYR A 52 12.20 -2.27 -2.09
CA TYR A 52 11.08 -2.93 -1.43
C TYR A 52 10.60 -4.10 -2.26
N ARG A 53 10.72 -5.30 -1.71
CA ARG A 53 10.21 -6.52 -2.32
C ARG A 53 8.74 -6.71 -1.92
N LEU A 54 7.89 -6.95 -2.91
CA LEU A 54 6.50 -7.35 -2.73
C LEU A 54 6.39 -8.86 -2.91
N VAL A 55 5.88 -9.55 -1.91
CA VAL A 55 5.71 -11.00 -1.88
C VAL A 55 4.24 -11.32 -1.58
N SER A 56 3.64 -12.24 -2.33
CA SER A 56 2.32 -12.78 -1.97
C SER A 56 2.41 -13.60 -0.68
N CYS A 57 1.32 -13.72 0.07
CA CYS A 57 1.28 -14.62 1.23
C CYS A 57 1.42 -16.12 0.88
N ARG A 58 1.43 -16.47 -0.43
CA ARG A 58 1.78 -17.81 -0.93
C ARG A 58 3.28 -18.00 -1.15
N GLY A 59 4.09 -16.99 -0.87
CA GLY A 59 5.55 -17.01 -1.02
C GLY A 59 6.05 -16.68 -2.43
N ALA A 60 5.16 -16.38 -3.39
CA ALA A 60 5.58 -15.93 -4.72
C ALA A 60 5.98 -14.45 -4.67
N GLU A 61 7.18 -14.13 -5.16
CA GLU A 61 7.61 -12.76 -5.38
C GLU A 61 6.82 -12.14 -6.52
N LEU A 62 6.22 -10.97 -6.27
CA LEU A 62 5.40 -10.25 -7.24
C LEU A 62 6.17 -9.10 -7.90
N GLY A 63 7.24 -8.61 -7.26
CA GLY A 63 8.13 -7.61 -7.83
C GLY A 63 9.02 -6.91 -6.80
N SER A 64 9.90 -6.05 -7.29
CA SER A 64 10.80 -5.21 -6.49
C SER A 64 10.72 -3.75 -6.93
N PHE A 65 10.48 -2.86 -5.97
CA PHE A 65 10.10 -1.46 -6.19
C PHE A 65 11.05 -0.51 -5.45
N GLU A 66 11.17 0.72 -5.93
CA GLU A 66 12.00 1.74 -5.26
C GLU A 66 11.31 2.28 -4.01
N THR A 67 9.96 2.27 -3.98
CA THR A 67 9.18 2.77 -2.86
C THR A 67 8.09 1.81 -2.40
N ILE A 68 7.69 1.94 -1.13
CA ILE A 68 6.53 1.23 -0.57
C ILE A 68 5.26 1.59 -1.35
N SER A 69 5.06 2.86 -1.69
CA SER A 69 3.85 3.32 -2.38
C SER A 69 3.69 2.68 -3.76
N GLU A 70 4.78 2.50 -4.50
CA GLU A 70 4.77 1.77 -5.78
C GLU A 70 4.37 0.31 -5.59
N ALA A 71 4.95 -0.38 -4.60
CA ALA A 71 4.62 -1.77 -4.29
C ALA A 71 3.14 -1.93 -3.89
N GLN A 72 2.61 -1.01 -3.09
CA GLN A 72 1.19 -0.99 -2.69
C GLN A 72 0.27 -0.77 -3.90
N ALA A 73 0.58 0.23 -4.73
CA ALA A 73 -0.19 0.56 -5.92
C ALA A 73 -0.20 -0.60 -6.92
N PHE A 74 0.95 -1.23 -7.17
CA PHE A 74 1.05 -2.40 -8.04
C PHE A 74 0.16 -3.55 -7.56
N PHE A 75 0.18 -3.85 -6.26
CA PHE A 75 -0.65 -4.92 -5.71
C PHE A 75 -2.15 -4.60 -5.83
N GLU A 76 -2.55 -3.37 -5.50
CA GLU A 76 -3.95 -2.95 -5.61
C GLU A 76 -4.46 -2.95 -7.05
N GLU A 77 -3.64 -2.57 -8.02
CA GLU A 77 -4.00 -2.60 -9.44
C GLU A 77 -4.25 -4.04 -9.91
N GLY A 78 -3.40 -4.99 -9.49
CA GLY A 78 -3.57 -6.41 -9.78
C GLY A 78 -4.85 -7.02 -9.20
N LEU A 79 -5.42 -6.43 -8.13
CA LEU A 79 -6.70 -6.87 -7.57
C LEU A 79 -7.92 -6.30 -8.31
N ARG A 80 -7.74 -5.22 -9.08
CA ARG A 80 -8.81 -4.53 -9.83
C ARG A 80 -8.97 -5.06 -11.25
N SER A 81 -7.97 -5.78 -11.76
CA SER A 81 -7.94 -6.39 -13.11
C SER A 81 -8.63 -7.74 -13.13
#